data_AF-A0A954QJA8-F1
#
_entry.id   AF-A0A954QJA8-F1
#
_cell.length_a   1.000
_cell.length_b   1.000
_cell.length_c   1.000
_cell.angle_alpha   90.00
_cell.angle_beta   90.00
_cell.angle_gamma   90.00
#
_symmetry.space_group_name_H-M   'P 1'
#
loop_
_entity.id
_entity.type
_entity.pdbx_description
1 polymer ?
#
loop_
_entity_poly.entity_id
_entity_poly.type
_entity_poly.pdbx_seq_one_letter_code
_entity_poly.pdbx_strand_id
1 'polypeptide(L)'
;MSVNAAVLSELHRIHRQLGDLRSRLERGPRQIKASETNVANADAELAAAKEHHKRTRISADQKELQLKEREGRILDLKARLNTCSTNREYQTLLEQIAADEAANSVLADEILELFEKITEAQDKVAEIQSNREKLEQEL
;
A
#
# COMPACT_ATOMS: atom_id res chain seq x y z
N MET A 1 43.28 -60.12 -9.12
CA MET A 1 43.75 -58.73 -8.95
C MET A 1 43.23 -58.23 -7.62
N SER A 2 44.06 -58.22 -6.57
CA SER A 2 43.65 -57.75 -5.25
C SER A 2 43.48 -56.23 -5.29
N VAL A 3 42.30 -55.76 -4.90
CA VAL A 3 42.07 -54.32 -4.72
C VAL A 3 42.95 -53.87 -3.56
N ASN A 4 43.94 -53.02 -3.85
CA ASN A 4 44.87 -52.48 -2.86
C ASN A 4 44.15 -51.42 -2.00
N ALA A 5 44.32 -51.46 -0.68
CA ALA A 5 43.72 -50.52 0.28
C ALA A 5 44.04 -49.04 -0.04
N ALA A 6 45.19 -48.78 -0.68
CA ALA A 6 45.55 -47.44 -1.16
C ALA A 6 44.58 -46.93 -2.23
N VAL A 7 44.20 -47.78 -3.20
CA VAL A 7 43.28 -47.44 -4.30
C VAL A 7 41.88 -47.16 -3.76
N LEU A 8 41.40 -47.93 -2.77
CA LEU A 8 40.11 -47.68 -2.12
C LEU A 8 40.10 -46.36 -1.34
N SER A 9 41.21 -46.05 -0.68
CA SER A 9 41.36 -44.80 0.07
C SER A 9 41.38 -43.56 -0.85
N GLU A 10 42.06 -43.68 -1.99
CA GLU A 10 42.09 -42.63 -3.02
C GLU A 10 40.72 -42.42 -3.66
N LEU A 11 40.03 -43.52 -4.04
CA LEU A 11 38.67 -43.46 -4.56
C LEU A 11 37.69 -42.80 -3.56
N HIS A 12 37.77 -43.17 -2.27
CA HIS A 12 36.94 -42.58 -1.22
C HIS A 12 37.20 -41.08 -1.06
N ARG A 13 38.47 -40.66 -1.11
CA ARG A 13 38.84 -39.23 -1.09
C ARG A 13 38.23 -38.49 -2.28
N ILE A 14 38.35 -39.02 -3.49
CA ILE A 14 37.79 -38.42 -4.71
C ILE A 14 36.26 -38.32 -4.60
N HIS A 15 35.57 -39.36 -4.10
CA HIS A 15 34.13 -39.32 -3.89
C HIS A 15 33.69 -38.23 -2.90
N ARG A 16 34.43 -38.06 -1.79
CA ARG A 16 34.16 -36.95 -0.85
C ARG A 16 34.34 -35.59 -1.53
N GLN A 17 35.46 -35.39 -2.23
CA GLN A 17 35.72 -34.13 -2.94
C GLN A 17 34.65 -33.83 -4.00
N LEU A 18 34.21 -34.83 -4.74
CA LEU A 18 33.14 -34.71 -5.73
C LEU A 18 31.80 -34.40 -5.07
N GLY A 19 31.49 -34.99 -3.91
CA GLY A 19 30.31 -34.65 -3.11
C GLY A 19 30.32 -33.20 -2.64
N ASP A 20 31.45 -32.72 -2.13
CA ASP A 20 31.62 -31.34 -1.68
C ASP A 20 31.49 -30.35 -2.84
N LEU A 21 32.11 -30.64 -3.99
CA LEU A 21 32.01 -29.81 -5.19
C LEU A 21 30.58 -29.76 -5.73
N ARG A 22 29.86 -30.90 -5.75
CA ARG A 22 28.44 -30.94 -6.13
C ARG A 22 27.58 -30.12 -5.17
N SER A 23 27.78 -30.25 -3.86
CA SER A 23 27.06 -29.45 -2.86
C SER A 23 27.30 -27.95 -3.06
N ARG A 24 28.55 -27.53 -3.32
CA ARG A 24 28.88 -26.14 -3.59
C ARG A 24 28.24 -25.64 -4.89
N LEU A 25 28.24 -26.46 -5.93
CA LEU A 25 27.64 -26.15 -7.22
C LEU A 25 26.12 -26.00 -7.14
N GLU A 26 25.45 -26.80 -6.31
CA GLU A 26 24.00 -26.67 -6.07
C GLU A 26 23.61 -25.46 -5.20
N ARG A 27 24.52 -24.95 -4.35
CA ARG A 27 24.22 -23.82 -3.46
C ARG A 27 23.97 -22.51 -4.21
N GLY A 28 24.80 -22.18 -5.19
CA GLY A 28 24.69 -20.93 -5.95
C GLY A 28 23.32 -20.73 -6.61
N PRO A 29 22.85 -21.69 -7.45
CA PRO A 29 21.52 -21.61 -8.07
C PRO A 29 20.38 -21.55 -7.05
N ARG A 30 20.50 -22.24 -5.91
CA ARG A 30 19.49 -22.18 -4.84
C ARG A 30 19.44 -20.79 -4.19
N GLN A 31 20.59 -20.17 -3.96
CA GLN A 31 20.67 -18.82 -3.40
C GLN A 31 20.12 -17.77 -4.36
N ILE A 32 20.49 -17.83 -5.64
CA ILE A 32 19.96 -16.94 -6.68
C ILE A 32 18.44 -17.07 -6.76
N LYS A 33 17.91 -18.30 -6.87
CA LYS A 33 16.47 -18.53 -6.94
C LYS A 33 15.71 -18.01 -5.71
N ALA A 34 16.30 -18.16 -4.52
CA ALA A 34 15.71 -17.62 -3.30
C ALA A 34 15.67 -16.08 -3.34
N SER A 35 16.76 -15.44 -3.78
CA SER A 35 16.83 -13.99 -3.88
C SER A 35 15.88 -13.43 -4.95
N GLU A 36 15.80 -14.06 -6.12
CA GLU A 36 14.83 -13.73 -7.18
C GLU A 36 13.38 -13.82 -6.66
N THR A 37 13.09 -14.85 -5.87
CA THR A 37 11.75 -15.02 -5.25
C THR A 37 11.46 -13.90 -4.26
N ASN A 38 12.45 -13.49 -3.46
CA ASN A 38 12.30 -12.39 -2.50
C ASN A 38 12.04 -11.06 -3.20
N VAL A 39 12.76 -10.76 -4.29
CA VAL A 39 12.50 -9.55 -5.09
C VAL A 39 11.12 -9.60 -5.74
N ALA A 40 10.72 -10.73 -6.31
CA ALA A 40 9.39 -10.88 -6.91
C ALA A 40 8.26 -10.67 -5.87
N ASN A 41 8.44 -11.14 -4.64
CA ASN A 41 7.49 -10.90 -3.56
C ASN A 41 7.45 -9.41 -3.17
N ALA A 42 8.61 -8.76 -3.03
CA ALA A 42 8.71 -7.33 -2.73
C ALA A 42 8.09 -6.45 -3.85
N ASP A 43 8.24 -6.86 -5.11
CA ASP A 43 7.58 -6.22 -6.25
C ASP A 43 6.06 -6.28 -6.15
N ALA A 44 5.52 -7.46 -5.81
CA ALA A 44 4.09 -7.67 -5.63
C ALA A 44 3.55 -6.84 -4.45
N GLU A 45 4.27 -6.81 -3.33
CA GLU A 45 3.94 -5.99 -2.17
C GLU A 45 3.96 -4.50 -2.50
N LEU A 46 4.97 -4.03 -3.23
CA LEU A 46 5.09 -2.64 -3.65
C LEU A 46 3.93 -2.24 -4.57
N ALA A 47 3.56 -3.11 -5.51
CA ALA A 47 2.41 -2.88 -6.38
C ALA A 47 1.11 -2.77 -5.59
N ALA A 48 0.88 -3.67 -4.63
CA ALA A 48 -0.29 -3.64 -3.77
C ALA A 48 -0.34 -2.38 -2.89
N ALA A 49 0.79 -1.97 -2.30
CA ALA A 49 0.88 -0.76 -1.49
C ALA A 49 0.61 0.51 -2.31
N LYS A 50 1.14 0.60 -3.54
CA LYS A 50 0.88 1.71 -4.46
C LYS A 50 -0.59 1.79 -4.85
N GLU A 51 -1.22 0.67 -5.14
CA GLU A 51 -2.65 0.63 -5.46
C GLU A 51 -3.51 1.01 -4.25
N HIS A 52 -3.16 0.57 -3.04
CA HIS A 52 -3.81 1.00 -1.81
C HIS A 52 -3.72 2.53 -1.63
N HIS A 53 -2.51 3.10 -1.70
CA HIS A 53 -2.31 4.55 -1.61
C HIS A 53 -3.15 5.31 -2.66
N LYS A 54 -3.16 4.84 -3.91
CA LYS A 54 -3.96 5.43 -4.98
C LYS A 54 -5.46 5.38 -4.67
N ARG A 55 -5.98 4.24 -4.20
CA ARG A 55 -7.39 4.09 -3.83
C ARG A 55 -7.79 5.00 -2.68
N THR A 56 -6.94 5.14 -1.67
CA THR A 56 -7.20 6.06 -0.54
C THR A 56 -7.26 7.51 -1.00
N ARG A 57 -6.34 7.92 -1.89
CA ARG A 57 -6.39 9.25 -2.53
C ARG A 57 -7.68 9.50 -3.29
N ILE A 58 -8.10 8.55 -4.14
CA ILE A 58 -9.37 8.66 -4.87
C ILE A 58 -10.56 8.81 -3.91
N SER A 59 -10.55 8.07 -2.79
CA SER A 59 -11.62 8.17 -1.79
C SER A 59 -11.65 9.54 -1.10
N ALA A 60 -10.49 10.16 -0.86
CA ALA A 60 -10.40 11.51 -0.30
C ALA A 60 -10.95 12.53 -1.29
N ASP A 61 -10.47 12.49 -2.55
CA ASP A 61 -10.90 13.39 -3.62
C ASP A 61 -12.43 13.34 -3.83
N GLN A 62 -13.02 12.13 -3.75
CA GLN A 62 -14.47 11.94 -3.84
C GLN A 62 -15.23 12.61 -2.69
N LYS A 63 -14.74 12.50 -1.46
CA LYS A 63 -15.37 13.14 -0.29
C LYS A 63 -15.19 14.66 -0.32
N GLU A 64 -14.05 15.17 -0.77
CA GLU A 64 -13.85 16.61 -0.98
C GLU A 64 -14.84 17.18 -1.99
N LEU A 65 -15.05 16.47 -3.11
CA LEU A 65 -16.05 16.86 -4.10
C LEU A 65 -17.46 16.87 -3.48
N GLN A 66 -17.80 15.84 -2.72
CA GLN A 66 -19.09 15.75 -2.02
C GLN A 66 -19.27 16.91 -1.03
N LEU A 67 -18.23 17.27 -0.27
CA LEU A 67 -18.27 18.40 0.65
C LEU A 67 -18.55 19.70 -0.09
N LYS A 68 -17.81 19.96 -1.17
CA LYS A 68 -17.99 21.15 -2.02
C LYS A 68 -19.39 21.26 -2.61
N GLU A 69 -19.97 20.15 -3.06
CA GLU A 69 -21.35 20.10 -3.54
C GLU A 69 -22.37 20.41 -2.43
N ARG A 70 -22.13 19.93 -1.21
CA ARG A 70 -22.98 20.24 -0.05
C ARG A 70 -22.88 21.70 0.35
N GLU A 71 -21.68 22.27 0.37
CA GLU A 71 -21.46 23.69 0.61
C GLU A 71 -22.17 24.57 -0.42
N GLY A 72 -22.14 24.19 -1.71
CA GLY A 72 -22.91 24.84 -2.76
C GLY A 72 -24.42 24.83 -2.47
N ARG A 73 -24.97 23.69 -2.05
CA ARG A 73 -26.39 23.60 -1.65
C ARG A 73 -26.73 24.48 -0.45
N ILE A 74 -25.84 24.60 0.53
CA ILE A 74 -26.03 25.51 1.67
C ILE A 74 -26.10 26.96 1.18
N LEU A 75 -25.27 27.37 0.22
CA LEU A 75 -25.33 28.71 -0.37
C LEU A 75 -26.69 28.95 -1.07
N ASP A 76 -27.19 27.97 -1.81
CA ASP A 76 -28.51 28.05 -2.45
C ASP A 76 -29.65 28.17 -1.42
N LEU A 77 -29.59 27.42 -0.32
CA LEU A 77 -30.55 27.51 0.78
C LEU A 77 -30.49 28.89 1.46
N LYS A 78 -29.29 29.43 1.70
CA LYS A 78 -29.09 30.78 2.23
C LYS A 78 -29.66 31.85 1.30
N ALA A 79 -29.51 31.68 -0.02
CA ALA A 79 -30.12 32.59 -0.99
C ALA A 79 -31.66 32.53 -0.95
N ARG A 80 -32.25 31.33 -0.87
CA ARG A 80 -33.70 31.13 -0.74
C ARG A 80 -34.27 31.75 0.54
N LEU A 81 -33.52 31.64 1.64
CA LEU A 81 -33.87 32.20 2.94
C LEU A 81 -34.03 33.73 2.89
N ASN A 82 -33.31 34.43 2.01
CA ASN A 82 -33.49 35.87 1.80
C ASN A 82 -34.76 36.24 1.00
N THR A 83 -35.40 35.26 0.38
CA THR A 83 -36.55 35.45 -0.53
C THR A 83 -37.85 34.81 -0.02
N CYS A 84 -37.81 34.10 1.11
CA CYS A 84 -39.00 33.44 1.65
C CYS A 84 -40.01 34.47 2.18
N SER A 85 -41.30 34.19 1.97
CA SER A 85 -42.39 35.11 2.31
C SER A 85 -43.08 34.77 3.63
N THR A 86 -42.79 33.59 4.19
CA THR A 86 -43.42 33.13 5.43
C THR A 86 -42.39 32.79 6.50
N ASN A 87 -42.71 33.11 7.75
CA ASN A 87 -41.85 32.77 8.90
C ASN A 87 -41.68 31.24 9.04
N ARG A 88 -42.69 30.45 8.68
CA ARG A 88 -42.60 28.99 8.73
C ARG A 88 -41.52 28.47 7.77
N GLU A 89 -41.52 28.92 6.52
CA GLU A 89 -40.49 28.55 5.55
C GLU A 89 -39.10 29.01 6.00
N TYR A 90 -39.00 30.21 6.55
CA TYR A 90 -37.74 30.72 7.10
C TYR A 90 -37.16 29.80 8.18
N GLN A 91 -37.96 29.37 9.16
CA GLN A 91 -37.51 28.45 10.20
C GLN A 91 -37.10 27.08 9.64
N THR A 92 -37.89 26.53 8.71
CA THR A 92 -37.53 25.26 8.06
C THR A 92 -36.22 25.33 7.29
N LEU A 93 -35.96 26.43 6.58
CA LEU A 93 -34.69 26.64 5.87
C LEU A 93 -33.52 26.79 6.85
N LEU A 94 -33.71 27.47 7.98
CA LEU A 94 -32.69 27.57 9.03
C LEU A 94 -32.34 26.20 9.60
N GLU A 95 -33.34 25.38 9.95
CA GLU A 95 -33.13 24.02 10.46
C GLU A 95 -32.38 23.15 9.45
N GLN A 96 -32.74 23.26 8.16
CA GLN A 96 -32.07 22.51 7.09
C GLN A 96 -30.61 22.94 6.92
N ILE A 97 -30.33 24.25 6.91
CA ILE A 97 -28.96 24.76 6.83
C ILE A 97 -28.13 24.27 8.02
N ALA A 98 -28.66 24.36 9.24
CA ALA A 98 -27.96 23.91 10.44
C ALA A 98 -27.66 22.40 10.40
N ALA A 99 -28.61 21.59 9.94
CA ALA A 99 -28.41 20.15 9.77
C ALA A 99 -27.35 19.84 8.71
N ASP A 100 -27.36 20.54 7.57
CA ASP A 100 -26.37 20.35 6.50
C ASP A 100 -24.97 20.82 6.92
N GLU A 101 -24.85 21.93 7.67
CA GLU A 101 -23.58 22.41 8.23
C GLU A 101 -23.01 21.40 9.25
N ALA A 102 -23.84 20.83 10.12
CA ALA A 102 -23.41 19.78 11.06
C ALA A 102 -22.93 18.52 10.33
N ALA A 103 -23.65 18.09 9.29
CA ALA A 103 -23.24 16.95 8.47
C ALA A 103 -21.94 17.22 7.68
N ASN A 104 -21.72 18.46 7.23
CA ASN A 104 -20.46 18.87 6.59
C ASN A 104 -19.28 18.80 7.56
N SER A 105 -19.48 19.16 8.85
CA SER A 105 -18.43 19.01 9.86
C SER A 105 -17.97 17.56 10.00
N VAL A 106 -18.92 16.62 10.08
CA VAL A 106 -18.61 15.19 10.15
C VAL A 106 -17.87 14.72 8.89
N LEU A 107 -18.32 15.16 7.71
CA LEU A 107 -17.64 14.83 6.45
C LEU A 107 -16.22 15.40 6.38
N ALA A 108 -15.99 16.60 6.93
CA ALA A 108 -14.67 17.21 7.00
C ALA A 108 -13.71 16.42 7.90
N ASP A 109 -14.21 15.93 9.05
CA ASP A 109 -13.43 15.05 9.94
C ASP A 109 -13.06 13.73 9.22
N GLU A 110 -14.01 13.12 8.49
CA GLU A 110 -13.74 11.92 7.69
C GLU A 110 -12.70 12.16 6.58
N ILE A 111 -12.68 13.34 5.96
CA ILE A 111 -11.67 13.73 4.96
C ILE A 111 -10.30 13.85 5.63
N LEU A 112 -10.22 14.46 6.82
CA LEU A 112 -8.99 14.60 7.58
C LEU A 112 -8.38 13.22 7.92
N GLU A 113 -9.21 12.28 8.38
CA GLU A 113 -8.77 10.90 8.61
C GLU A 113 -8.23 10.23 7.34
N LEU A 114 -8.80 10.52 6.17
CA LEU A 114 -8.30 9.99 4.90
C LEU A 114 -6.93 10.58 4.54
N PHE A 115 -6.66 11.84 4.86
CA PHE A 115 -5.33 12.43 4.66
C PHE A 115 -4.26 11.81 5.55
N GLU A 116 -4.60 11.48 6.79
CA GLU A 116 -3.72 10.71 7.66
C GLU A 116 -3.42 9.34 7.04
N LYS A 117 -4.45 8.62 6.60
CA LYS A 117 -4.29 7.31 5.92
C LYS A 117 -3.51 7.39 4.61
N ILE A 118 -3.61 8.50 3.86
CA ILE A 118 -2.81 8.73 2.65
C ILE A 118 -1.34 8.87 3.02
N THR A 119 -1.04 9.64 4.06
CA THR A 119 0.33 9.84 4.54
C THR A 119 0.94 8.51 5.00
N GLU A 120 0.21 7.75 5.82
CA GLU A 120 0.64 6.41 6.24
C GLU A 120 0.87 5.45 5.06
N ALA A 121 -0.02 5.47 4.06
CA ALA A 121 0.12 4.64 2.88
C ALA A 121 1.32 5.05 2.02
N GLN A 122 1.60 6.35 1.93
CA GLN A 122 2.77 6.88 1.24
C GLN A 122 4.07 6.45 1.92
N ASP A 123 4.12 6.52 3.26
CA ASP A 123 5.29 6.08 4.04
C ASP A 123 5.55 4.58 3.85
N LYS A 124 4.49 3.75 3.89
CA LYS A 124 4.59 2.31 3.61
C LYS A 124 5.12 2.03 2.20
N VAL A 125 4.68 2.78 1.20
CA VAL A 125 5.20 2.64 -0.18
C VAL A 125 6.70 2.97 -0.21
N ALA A 126 7.13 4.02 0.47
CA ALA A 126 8.54 4.40 0.52
C ALA A 126 9.40 3.36 1.24
N GLU A 127 8.92 2.79 2.35
CA GLU A 127 9.60 1.74 3.09
C GLU A 127 9.77 0.46 2.25
N ILE A 128 8.69 -0.03 1.64
CA ILE A 128 8.73 -1.23 0.80
C ILE A 128 9.63 -1.00 -0.41
N GLN A 129 9.59 0.19 -1.01
CA GLN A 129 10.47 0.53 -2.12
C GLN A 129 11.95 0.49 -1.71
N SER A 130 12.31 1.05 -0.55
CA SER A 130 13.68 0.98 -0.03
C SER A 130 14.12 -0.47 0.24
N ASN A 131 13.23 -1.30 0.79
CA ASN A 131 13.54 -2.70 1.06
C ASN A 131 13.74 -3.50 -0.25
N ARG A 132 12.90 -3.26 -1.25
CA ARG A 132 13.06 -3.83 -2.60
C ARG A 132 14.40 -3.45 -3.21
N GLU A 133 14.79 -2.17 -3.14
CA GLU A 133 16.08 -1.68 -3.68
C GLU A 133 17.27 -2.36 -2.99
N LYS A 134 17.21 -2.63 -1.69
CA LYS A 134 18.24 -3.41 -0.98
C LYS A 134 18.29 -4.86 -1.44
N LEU A 135 17.14 -5.52 -1.58
CA LEU A 135 17.06 -6.90 -2.07
C LEU A 135 17.60 -7.03 -3.50
N GLU A 136 17.39 -6.01 -4.34
CA GLU A 136 17.93 -5.96 -5.70
C GLU A 136 19.45 -5.75 -5.72
N GLN A 137 20.03 -5.06 -4.73
CA GLN A 137 21.49 -4.93 -4.58
C GLN A 137 22.18 -6.20 -4.06
N GLU A 138 21.42 -7.08 -3.39
CA GLU A 138 21.91 -8.36 -2.83
C GLU A 138 21.82 -9.53 -3.82
N LEU A 139 21.22 -9.31 -5.00
CA LEU A 139 21.14 -10.24 -6.13
C LEU A 139 22.40 -10.21 -7.01
#